data_AF-A0A494Z2S6-F1
#
_entry.id   AF-A0A494Z2S6-F1
#
_cell.length_a   1.000
_cell.length_b   1.000
_cell.length_c   1.000
_cell.angle_alpha   90.00
_cell.angle_beta   90.00
_cell.angle_gamma   90.00
#
_symmetry.space_group_name_H-M   'P 1'
#
loop_
_entity.id
_entity.type
_entity.pdbx_description
1 polymer ?
#
loop_
_entity_poly.entity_id
_entity_poly.type
_entity_poly.pdbx_seq_one_letter_code
_entity_poly.pdbx_strand_id
1 'polypeptide(L)'
;MQKCKKCHRQFKWSELYLLPKWKDSNEPVYCTNCKTEHYLTNTSNFIQLLLVCLTVAVTIYISYFVFSVNLILSCLISFIFTLPLSLLFPFFSNYYSR
;
A
#
# COMPACT_ATOMS: atom_id res chain seq x y z
N MET A 1 -4.25 4.69 10.71
CA MET A 1 -5.05 5.53 9.79
C MET A 1 -4.53 6.96 9.87
N GLN A 2 -4.27 7.59 8.74
CA GLN A 2 -3.74 8.96 8.67
C GLN A 2 -4.77 10.00 9.16
N LYS A 3 -4.28 11.11 9.73
CA LYS A 3 -5.09 12.25 10.18
C LYS A 3 -4.90 13.42 9.22
N CYS A 4 -5.98 14.14 8.92
CA CYS A 4 -5.90 15.40 8.21
C CYS A 4 -5.03 16.40 9.01
N LYS A 5 -4.05 17.05 8.35
CA LYS A 5 -3.16 18.03 8.99
C LYS A 5 -3.89 19.30 9.47
N LYS A 6 -5.01 19.68 8.84
CA LYS A 6 -5.74 20.92 9.16
C LYS A 6 -6.87 20.72 10.16
N CYS A 7 -7.66 19.66 10.03
CA CYS A 7 -8.79 19.40 10.92
C CYS A 7 -8.58 18.22 11.88
N HIS A 8 -7.40 17.58 11.87
CA HIS A 8 -7.02 16.44 12.72
C HIS A 8 -7.95 15.22 12.69
N ARG A 9 -8.95 15.24 11.81
CA ARG A 9 -9.87 14.12 11.59
C ARG A 9 -9.12 12.94 11.01
N GLN A 10 -9.36 11.75 11.56
CA GLN A 10 -8.87 10.49 10.98
C GLN A 10 -9.63 10.20 9.69
N PHE A 11 -8.91 9.90 8.62
CA PHE A 11 -9.51 9.44 7.37
C PHE A 11 -10.06 8.03 7.54
N LYS A 12 -11.28 7.80 7.05
CA LYS A 12 -11.84 6.45 7.00
C LYS A 12 -11.21 5.66 5.85
N TRP A 13 -11.05 4.35 6.04
CA TRP A 13 -10.51 3.45 5.00
C TRP A 13 -11.30 3.54 3.69
N SER A 14 -12.63 3.68 3.77
CA SER A 14 -13.51 3.87 2.60
C SER A 14 -13.22 5.15 1.81
N GLU A 15 -12.88 6.25 2.50
CA GLU A 15 -12.55 7.53 1.86
C GLU A 15 -11.22 7.45 1.08
N LEU A 16 -10.29 6.60 1.52
CA LEU A 16 -8.98 6.40 0.87
C LEU A 16 -9.01 5.34 -0.24
N TYR A 17 -10.02 4.47 -0.26
CA TYR A 17 -10.12 3.34 -1.19
C TYR A 17 -11.06 3.63 -2.37
N LEU A 18 -12.08 4.49 -2.18
CA LEU A 18 -12.99 4.92 -3.25
C LEU A 18 -12.35 5.87 -4.26
N LEU A 19 -11.19 6.45 -3.93
CA LEU A 19 -10.48 7.32 -4.86
C LEU A 19 -9.75 6.47 -5.91
N PRO A 20 -9.90 6.79 -7.21
CA PRO A 20 -9.29 6.05 -8.31
C PRO A 20 -7.77 6.27 -8.31
N LYS A 21 -7.07 5.65 -7.36
CA LYS A 21 -5.60 5.65 -7.20
C LYS A 21 -4.84 5.11 -8.43
N TRP A 22 -5.55 4.62 -9.43
CA TRP A 22 -5.02 4.04 -10.67
C TRP A 22 -5.03 5.01 -11.85
N LYS A 23 -5.71 6.17 -11.76
CA LYS A 23 -5.88 7.05 -12.93
C LYS A 23 -4.88 8.19 -12.99
N ASP A 24 -4.51 8.80 -11.85
CA ASP A 24 -3.47 9.84 -11.82
C ASP A 24 -2.85 9.99 -10.42
N SER A 25 -1.52 9.91 -10.34
CA SER A 25 -0.78 10.11 -9.06
C SER A 25 -0.84 11.53 -8.50
N ASN A 26 -1.42 12.47 -9.27
CA ASN A 26 -1.56 13.88 -8.91
C ASN A 26 -2.97 14.25 -8.43
N GLU A 27 -3.92 13.30 -8.32
CA GLU A 27 -5.28 13.63 -7.89
C GLU A 27 -5.31 13.87 -6.36
N PRO A 28 -5.65 15.10 -5.91
CA PRO A 28 -5.69 15.41 -4.49
C PRO A 28 -6.86 14.69 -3.81
N VAL A 29 -6.58 14.09 -2.65
CA VAL A 29 -7.60 13.58 -1.74
C VAL A 29 -8.21 14.77 -0.98
N TYR A 30 -9.47 15.06 -1.25
CA TYR A 30 -10.18 16.13 -0.54
C TYR A 30 -10.65 15.65 0.83
N CYS A 31 -10.34 16.41 1.89
CA CYS A 31 -10.93 16.15 3.20
C CYS A 31 -12.43 16.50 3.20
N THR A 32 -13.30 15.54 3.50
CA THR A 32 -14.76 15.73 3.57
C THR A 32 -15.19 16.80 4.58
N ASN A 33 -14.38 17.06 5.61
CA ASN A 33 -14.70 18.00 6.68
C ASN A 33 -14.20 19.43 6.42
N CYS A 34 -13.01 19.59 5.83
CA CYS A 34 -12.37 20.90 5.70
C CYS A 34 -11.96 21.26 4.26
N LYS A 35 -12.34 20.42 3.28
CA LYS A 35 -12.06 20.56 1.84
C LYS A 35 -10.59 20.75 1.49
N THR A 36 -9.67 20.44 2.40
CA THR A 36 -8.23 20.52 2.13
C THR A 36 -7.79 19.44 1.18
N GLU A 37 -6.92 19.81 0.25
CA GLU A 37 -6.27 18.92 -0.70
C GLU A 37 -5.09 18.21 -0.02
N HIS A 38 -5.10 16.88 -0.06
CA HIS A 38 -3.99 16.05 0.38
C HIS A 38 -3.44 15.28 -0.81
N TYR A 39 -2.18 15.51 -1.14
CA TYR A 39 -1.50 14.81 -2.22
C TYR A 39 -0.81 13.57 -1.64
N LEU A 40 -0.99 12.41 -2.27
CA LEU A 40 -0.18 11.22 -1.97
C LEU A 40 1.22 11.44 -2.54
N THR A 41 2.25 11.29 -1.73
CA THR A 41 3.61 11.23 -2.27
C THR A 41 3.87 9.85 -2.90
N ASN A 42 4.28 9.84 -4.18
CA ASN A 42 4.68 8.64 -4.93
C ASN A 42 5.80 7.81 -4.27
N THR A 43 6.54 8.39 -3.32
CA THR A 43 7.58 7.68 -2.56
C THR A 43 7.04 6.49 -1.77
N SER A 44 5.80 6.57 -1.28
CA SER A 44 5.16 5.45 -0.59
C SER A 44 4.84 4.29 -1.52
N ASN A 45 4.49 4.58 -2.78
CA ASN A 45 4.19 3.56 -3.78
C ASN A 45 5.46 2.78 -4.14
N PHE A 46 6.61 3.47 -4.19
CA PHE A 46 7.89 2.84 -4.49
C PHE A 46 8.37 1.93 -3.35
N ILE A 47 8.26 2.37 -2.09
CA ILE A 47 8.61 1.56 -0.92
C ILE A 47 7.72 0.32 -0.83
N GLN A 48 6.42 0.49 -1.06
CA GLN A 48 5.44 -0.61 -1.13
C GLN A 48 5.83 -1.64 -2.19
N LEU A 49 6.12 -1.19 -3.42
CA LEU A 49 6.51 -2.05 -4.53
C LEU A 49 7.77 -2.83 -4.18
N LEU A 50 8.78 -2.14 -3.62
CA LEU A 50 10.05 -2.76 -3.23
C LEU A 50 9.83 -3.83 -2.16
N LEU A 51 9.01 -3.56 -1.14
CA LEU A 51 8.65 -4.51 -0.08
C LEU A 51 7.92 -5.74 -0.63
N VAL A 52 6.98 -5.55 -1.57
CA VAL A 52 6.27 -6.66 -2.23
C VAL A 52 7.25 -7.49 -3.08
N CYS A 53 8.07 -6.85 -3.91
CA CYS A 53 9.08 -7.55 -4.71
C CYS A 53 10.05 -8.36 -3.82
N LEU A 54 10.51 -7.77 -2.71
CA LEU A 54 11.43 -8.42 -1.80
C LEU A 54 10.77 -9.61 -1.09
N THR A 55 9.54 -9.45 -0.59
CA THR A 55 8.79 -10.55 0.03
C THR A 55 8.51 -11.68 -0.95
N VAL A 56 8.14 -11.39 -2.20
CA VAL A 56 7.97 -12.41 -3.24
C VAL A 56 9.28 -13.14 -3.51
N ALA A 57 10.38 -12.41 -3.73
CA ALA A 57 11.69 -12.99 -4.01
C ALA A 57 12.15 -13.91 -2.87
N VAL A 58 12.03 -13.46 -1.61
CA VAL A 58 12.44 -14.24 -0.43
C VAL A 58 11.56 -15.47 -0.25
N THR A 59 10.24 -15.33 -0.38
CA THR A 59 9.31 -16.47 -0.20
C THR A 59 9.49 -17.53 -1.29
N ILE A 60 9.70 -17.14 -2.55
CA ILE A 60 10.00 -18.07 -3.63
C ILE A 60 11.37 -18.71 -3.40
N TYR A 61 12.40 -17.93 -3.03
CA TYR A 61 13.72 -18.48 -2.75
C TYR A 61 13.69 -19.55 -1.65
N ILE A 62 13.07 -19.24 -0.52
CA ILE A 62 12.98 -20.17 0.61
C ILE A 62 12.15 -21.40 0.23
N SER A 63 10.95 -21.21 -0.31
CA SER A 63 10.07 -22.35 -0.60
C SER A 63 10.60 -23.25 -1.72
N TYR A 64 11.08 -22.67 -2.83
CA TYR A 64 11.53 -23.44 -3.99
C TYR A 64 12.95 -23.98 -3.84
N PHE A 65 13.91 -23.17 -3.37
CA PHE A 65 15.31 -23.59 -3.30
C PHE A 65 15.71 -24.24 -1.98
N VAL A 66 15.13 -23.83 -0.84
CA VAL A 66 15.49 -24.41 0.48
C VAL A 66 14.63 -25.64 0.79
N PHE A 67 13.32 -25.51 0.62
CA PHE A 67 12.37 -26.59 0.95
C PHE A 67 12.02 -27.49 -0.25
N SER A 68 12.55 -27.20 -1.45
CA SER A 68 12.28 -27.97 -2.69
C SER A 68 10.79 -28.18 -2.96
N VAL A 69 9.98 -27.17 -2.63
CA VAL A 69 8.53 -27.20 -2.81
C VAL A 69 8.22 -26.94 -4.29
N ASN A 70 7.19 -27.60 -4.84
CA ASN A 70 6.76 -27.35 -6.21
C ASN A 70 6.44 -25.86 -6.45
N LEU A 71 6.81 -25.37 -7.63
CA LEU A 71 6.70 -23.95 -7.99
C LEU A 71 5.28 -23.39 -7.82
N ILE A 72 4.25 -24.19 -8.14
CA ILE A 72 2.84 -23.82 -7.96
C ILE A 72 2.53 -23.54 -6.49
N LEU A 73 3.00 -24.40 -5.58
CA LEU A 73 2.75 -24.25 -4.15
C LEU A 73 3.59 -23.10 -3.56
N SER A 74 4.81 -22.90 -4.05
CA SER A 74 5.63 -21.70 -3.75
C SER A 74 4.93 -20.40 -4.12
N CYS A 75 4.29 -20.34 -5.29
CA CYS A 75 3.51 -19.16 -5.71
C CYS A 75 2.30 -18.94 -4.80
N LEU A 76 1.58 -20.00 -4.41
CA LEU A 76 0.44 -19.89 -3.48
C LEU A 76 0.89 -19.36 -2.11
N ILE A 77 2.00 -19.87 -1.58
CA ILE A 77 2.58 -19.39 -0.32
C ILE A 77 2.94 -17.91 -0.44
N SER A 78 3.65 -17.53 -1.50
CA SER A 78 4.02 -16.13 -1.75
C SER A 78 2.81 -15.19 -1.83
N PHE A 79 1.72 -15.64 -2.46
CA PHE A 79 0.48 -14.88 -2.54
C PHE A 79 -0.15 -14.65 -1.15
N ILE A 80 -0.21 -15.69 -0.31
CA ILE A 80 -0.73 -15.59 1.05
C ILE A 80 0.08 -14.60 1.89
N PHE A 81 1.41 -14.59 1.74
CA PHE A 81 2.30 -13.70 2.49
C PHE A 81 2.28 -12.24 2.00
N THR A 82 1.96 -11.99 0.73
CA THR A 82 1.92 -10.62 0.15
C THR A 82 0.59 -9.90 0.38
N LEU A 83 -0.51 -10.63 0.54
CA LEU A 83 -1.83 -10.06 0.89
C LEU A 83 -1.80 -9.10 2.10
N PRO A 84 -1.27 -9.49 3.28
CA PRO A 84 -1.23 -8.60 4.43
C PRO A 84 -0.33 -7.37 4.22
N LEU A 85 0.73 -7.45 3.40
CA LEU A 85 1.53 -6.28 3.03
C LEU A 85 0.73 -5.28 2.18
N SER A 86 -0.15 -5.74 1.31
CA SER A 86 -1.02 -4.85 0.53
C SER A 86 -2.00 -4.08 1.42
N LEU A 87 -2.51 -4.70 2.48
CA LEU A 87 -3.38 -4.06 3.46
C LEU A 87 -2.66 -3.05 4.36
N LEU A 88 -1.35 -3.17 4.54
CA LEU A 88 -0.56 -2.22 5.33
C LEU A 88 -0.18 -0.94 4.56
N PHE A 89 -0.42 -0.90 3.24
CA PHE A 89 -0.14 0.24 2.38
C PHE A 89 -0.68 1.60 2.87
N PRO A 90 -1.96 1.75 3.26
CA PRO A 90 -2.48 3.02 3.74
C PRO A 90 -1.98 3.39 5.15
N PHE A 91 -1.23 2.51 5.82
CA PHE A 91 -0.60 2.80 7.10
C PHE A 91 0.75 3.51 6.90
N PHE A 92 1.51 3.14 5.87
CA PHE A 92 2.83 3.71 5.58
C PHE A 92 2.83 4.86 4.59
N SER A 93 1.72 5.11 3.88
CA SER A 93 1.66 6.26 2.98
C SER A 93 1.63 7.58 3.74
N ASN A 94 2.72 8.34 3.61
CA ASN A 94 2.81 9.72 4.08
C ASN A 94 2.02 10.63 3.14
N TYR A 95 1.03 11.35 3.66
CA TYR A 95 0.27 12.32 2.89
C TYR A 95 0.85 13.73 3.15
N TYR A 96 1.20 14.44 2.07
CA TYR A 96 1.58 15.85 2.15
C TYR A 96 0.33 16.71 1.94
N SER A 97 0.18 17.77 2.74
CA SER A 97 -0.84 18.81 2.51
C SER A 97 -0.15 19.99 1.86
N ARG A 98 -0.70 20.53 0.78
CA ARG A 98 -0.33 21.83 0.24
C ARG A 98 -1.35 22.87 0.69
#